data_AF-A2BLG3-F1
#
_entry.id   AF-A2BLG3-F1
#
_cell.length_a   1.000
_cell.length_b   1.000
_cell.length_c   1.000
_cell.angle_alpha   90.00
_cell.angle_beta   90.00
_cell.angle_gamma   90.00
#
_symmetry.space_group_name_H-M   'P 1'
#
loop_
_entity.id
_entity.type
_entity.pdbx_description
1 polymer ?
#
loop_
_entity_poly.entity_id
_entity_poly.type
_entity_poly.pdbx_seq_one_letter_code
_entity_poly.pdbx_strand_id
1 'polypeptide(L)'
;MARLYTYLTVTLSLKPQKSLPQLISLVEMSHPSLELVDFNEETRRVVIRARASEAPFLEKLLRDYASSASIEVKASLRTKIDVKKLRSIGVRYIAYGGRILFYTRCRDDAVFGEARGREILLKYCRWASSVDPAALPPALCSFSQIEGLVELVSSARRCFGELLRTLGLA
;
A
#
# COMPACT_ATOMS: atom_id res chain seq x y z
N MET A 1 -12.32 10.19 -16.22
CA MET A 1 -11.44 10.25 -15.03
C MET A 1 -10.80 8.89 -14.81
N ALA A 2 -9.49 8.86 -14.57
CA ALA A 2 -8.78 7.61 -14.33
C ALA A 2 -9.11 7.09 -12.92
N ARG A 3 -9.53 5.82 -12.79
CA ARG A 3 -9.91 5.25 -11.48
C ARG A 3 -8.68 4.80 -10.71
N LEU A 4 -8.44 5.45 -9.58
CA LEU A 4 -7.42 5.04 -8.62
C LEU A 4 -7.97 3.94 -7.71
N TYR A 5 -7.35 2.77 -7.72
CA TYR A 5 -7.74 1.64 -6.89
C TYR A 5 -6.86 1.60 -5.63
N THR A 6 -7.37 2.15 -4.52
CA THR A 6 -6.70 2.11 -3.22
C THR A 6 -6.96 0.78 -2.50
N TYR A 7 -5.89 0.16 -2.00
CA TYR A 7 -5.95 -1.09 -1.26
C TYR A 7 -4.92 -1.10 -0.12
N LEU A 8 -5.16 -1.99 0.83
CA LEU A 8 -4.28 -2.30 1.96
C LEU A 8 -3.57 -3.62 1.67
N THR A 9 -2.30 -3.71 2.03
CA THR A 9 -1.60 -4.99 2.19
C THR A 9 -1.24 -5.12 3.66
N VAL A 10 -1.68 -6.20 4.28
CA VAL A 10 -1.46 -6.49 5.69
C VAL A 10 -0.64 -7.76 5.80
N THR A 11 0.52 -7.68 6.44
CA THR A 11 1.28 -8.87 6.87
C THR A 11 1.05 -9.04 8.35
N LEU A 12 0.48 -10.16 8.76
CA LEU A 12 0.23 -10.46 10.16
C LEU A 12 0.97 -11.73 10.58
N SER A 13 1.55 -11.70 11.76
CA SER A 13 1.95 -12.90 12.49
C SER A 13 0.81 -13.32 13.40
N LEU A 14 0.41 -14.58 13.33
CA LEU A 14 -0.75 -15.10 14.03
C LEU A 14 -0.43 -15.37 15.51
N LYS A 15 -1.35 -15.02 16.42
CA LYS A 15 -1.27 -15.41 17.83
C LYS A 15 -1.14 -16.94 17.96
N PRO A 16 -0.35 -17.47 18.92
CA PRO A 16 -0.17 -18.91 19.09
C PRO A 16 -1.48 -19.68 19.27
N GLN A 17 -2.44 -19.11 20.01
CA GLN A 17 -3.74 -19.71 20.34
C GLN A 17 -4.80 -19.63 19.22
N LYS A 18 -4.50 -18.99 18.09
CA LYS A 18 -5.46 -18.83 16.98
C LYS A 18 -5.21 -19.88 15.89
N SER A 19 -6.26 -20.34 15.22
CA SER A 19 -6.10 -21.33 14.14
C SER A 19 -5.80 -20.63 12.82
N LEU A 20 -4.68 -21.02 12.18
CA LEU A 20 -4.29 -20.52 10.85
C LEU A 20 -5.28 -20.97 9.77
N PRO A 21 -5.70 -22.25 9.69
CA PRO A 21 -6.75 -22.69 8.77
C PRO A 21 -8.05 -21.90 8.92
N GLN A 22 -8.49 -21.62 10.16
CA GLN A 22 -9.70 -20.81 10.37
C GLN A 22 -9.57 -19.38 9.85
N LEU A 23 -8.38 -18.77 10.02
CA LEU A 23 -8.12 -17.44 9.48
C LEU A 23 -8.13 -17.46 7.94
N ILE A 24 -7.48 -18.46 7.32
CA ILE A 24 -7.47 -18.63 5.87
C ILE A 24 -8.90 -18.77 5.34
N SER A 25 -9.68 -19.69 5.89
CA SER A 25 -11.09 -19.89 5.49
C SER A 25 -11.93 -18.63 5.72
N LEU A 26 -11.72 -17.91 6.82
CA LEU A 26 -12.39 -16.63 7.07
C LEU A 26 -12.09 -15.64 5.94
N VAL A 27 -10.83 -15.48 5.56
CA VAL A 27 -10.41 -14.54 4.50
C VAL A 27 -10.98 -14.95 3.14
N GLU A 28 -10.91 -16.22 2.78
CA GLU A 28 -11.41 -16.74 1.50
C GLU A 28 -12.93 -16.67 1.37
N MET A 29 -13.67 -16.87 2.48
CA MET A 29 -15.13 -16.76 2.50
C MET A 29 -15.62 -15.32 2.60
N SER A 30 -14.79 -14.39 3.11
CA SER A 30 -15.17 -13.00 3.35
C SER A 30 -15.08 -12.15 2.07
N HIS A 31 -16.01 -12.37 1.13
CA HIS A 31 -16.35 -11.43 0.03
C HIS A 31 -15.19 -11.16 -0.98
N PRO A 32 -15.45 -10.75 -2.26
CA PRO A 32 -14.40 -10.43 -3.24
C PRO A 32 -13.53 -9.19 -2.90
N SER A 33 -13.65 -8.62 -1.70
CA SER A 33 -12.92 -7.45 -1.25
C SER A 33 -11.66 -7.77 -0.45
N LEU A 34 -11.46 -9.03 -0.06
CA LEU A 34 -10.24 -9.56 0.56
C LEU A 34 -9.61 -10.65 -0.34
N GLU A 35 -8.28 -10.70 -0.33
CA GLU A 35 -7.48 -11.64 -1.11
C GLU A 35 -6.35 -12.15 -0.21
N LEU A 36 -6.28 -13.47 -0.04
CA LEU A 36 -5.10 -14.11 0.54
C LEU A 36 -3.98 -14.08 -0.50
N VAL A 37 -2.91 -13.34 -0.21
CA VAL A 37 -1.78 -13.19 -1.12
C VAL A 37 -0.74 -14.29 -0.92
N ASP A 38 -0.47 -14.62 0.34
CA ASP A 38 0.59 -15.55 0.73
C ASP A 38 0.40 -15.98 2.19
N PHE A 39 0.92 -17.14 2.56
CA PHE A 39 0.99 -17.60 3.95
C PHE A 39 2.19 -18.52 4.16
N ASN A 40 2.65 -18.60 5.40
CA ASN A 40 3.70 -19.54 5.81
C ASN A 40 3.30 -20.17 7.15
N GLU A 41 3.16 -21.50 7.16
CA GLU A 41 2.68 -22.25 8.31
C GLU A 41 3.68 -22.27 9.46
N GLU A 42 4.97 -22.45 9.16
CA GLU A 42 6.05 -22.54 10.16
C GLU A 42 6.16 -21.24 10.98
N THR A 43 6.19 -20.11 10.29
CA THR A 43 6.27 -18.76 10.88
C THR A 43 4.91 -18.21 11.28
N ARG A 44 3.82 -18.93 10.95
CA ARG A 44 2.43 -18.52 11.17
C ARG A 44 2.13 -17.11 10.65
N ARG A 45 2.71 -16.78 9.49
CA ARG A 45 2.58 -15.48 8.81
C ARG A 45 1.51 -15.56 7.74
N VAL A 46 0.67 -14.53 7.64
CA VAL A 46 -0.34 -14.39 6.58
C VAL A 46 -0.23 -13.02 5.94
N VAL A 47 -0.32 -12.97 4.62
CA VAL A 47 -0.40 -11.73 3.84
C VAL A 47 -1.78 -11.61 3.22
N ILE A 48 -2.48 -10.55 3.56
CA ILE A 48 -3.82 -10.24 3.09
C ILE A 48 -3.78 -8.95 2.29
N ARG A 49 -4.38 -8.93 1.11
CA ARG A 49 -4.70 -7.71 0.39
C ARG A 49 -6.20 -7.44 0.56
N ALA A 50 -6.57 -6.20 0.85
CA ALA A 50 -7.98 -5.83 0.91
C ALA A 50 -8.25 -4.47 0.29
N ARG A 51 -9.47 -4.26 -0.19
CA ARG A 51 -9.91 -2.91 -0.60
C ARG A 51 -9.87 -1.97 0.60
N ALA A 52 -9.59 -0.69 0.34
CA ALA A 52 -9.55 0.33 1.37
C ALA A 52 -10.89 0.51 2.14
N SER A 53 -12.02 0.08 1.57
CA SER A 53 -13.33 0.04 2.26
C SER A 53 -13.35 -0.94 3.43
N GLU A 54 -12.51 -1.97 3.40
CA GLU A 54 -12.47 -3.04 4.40
C GLU A 54 -11.56 -2.70 5.59
N ALA A 55 -11.06 -1.47 5.69
CA ALA A 55 -10.20 -1.04 6.79
C ALA A 55 -10.79 -1.37 8.18
N PRO A 56 -12.09 -1.14 8.48
CA PRO A 56 -12.67 -1.50 9.77
C PRO A 56 -12.68 -3.02 10.03
N PHE A 57 -12.94 -3.82 9.00
CA PHE A 57 -12.94 -5.27 9.12
C PHE A 57 -11.51 -5.80 9.36
N LEU A 58 -10.54 -5.30 8.61
CA LEU A 58 -9.13 -5.64 8.82
C LEU A 58 -8.65 -5.25 10.22
N GLU A 59 -9.10 -4.11 10.74
CA GLU A 59 -8.74 -3.67 12.10
C GLU A 59 -9.26 -4.64 13.16
N LYS A 60 -10.49 -5.15 13.00
CA LYS A 60 -11.05 -6.21 13.85
C LYS A 60 -10.25 -7.51 13.72
N LEU A 61 -9.96 -7.95 12.49
CA LEU A 61 -9.18 -9.16 12.23
C LEU A 61 -7.78 -9.08 12.86
N LEU A 62 -7.11 -7.95 12.73
CA LEU A 62 -5.81 -7.69 13.34
C LEU A 62 -5.88 -7.77 14.87
N ARG A 63 -6.88 -7.12 15.48
CA ARG A 63 -7.07 -7.15 16.94
C ARG A 63 -7.29 -8.58 17.45
N ASP A 64 -8.09 -9.36 16.74
CA ASP A 64 -8.49 -10.69 17.16
C ASP A 64 -7.36 -11.71 16.93
N TYR A 65 -6.72 -11.68 15.76
CA TYR A 65 -5.82 -12.74 15.28
C TYR A 65 -4.32 -12.41 15.36
N ALA A 66 -3.90 -11.15 15.22
CA ALA A 66 -2.49 -10.82 15.06
C ALA A 66 -1.74 -10.69 16.40
N SER A 67 -0.58 -11.33 16.54
CA SER A 67 0.40 -11.03 17.60
C SER A 67 1.23 -9.80 17.24
N SER A 68 1.52 -9.64 15.95
CA SER A 68 2.09 -8.45 15.35
C SER A 68 1.57 -8.31 13.93
N ALA A 69 1.50 -7.08 13.43
CA ALA A 69 1.13 -6.83 12.06
C ALA A 69 1.79 -5.58 11.49
N SER A 70 1.96 -5.60 10.18
CA SER A 70 2.57 -4.58 9.38
C SER A 70 1.62 -4.25 8.22
N ILE A 71 1.35 -2.97 8.02
CA ILE A 71 0.32 -2.49 7.08
C ILE A 71 0.96 -1.59 6.02
N GLU A 72 0.52 -1.74 4.78
CA GLU A 72 0.92 -0.87 3.67
C GLU A 72 -0.32 -0.32 2.97
N VAL A 73 -0.40 0.99 2.77
CA VAL A 73 -1.43 1.61 1.93
C VAL A 73 -0.88 1.84 0.53
N LYS A 74 -1.53 1.22 -0.45
CA LYS A 74 -1.14 1.29 -1.85
C LYS A 74 -2.29 1.76 -2.71
N ALA A 75 -1.96 2.27 -3.88
CA ALA A 75 -2.94 2.52 -4.91
C ALA A 75 -2.39 2.18 -6.28
N SER A 76 -3.22 1.58 -7.14
CA SER A 76 -2.87 1.30 -8.53
C SER A 76 -3.74 2.11 -9.49
N LEU A 77 -3.13 2.57 -10.57
CA LEU A 77 -3.79 3.32 -11.64
C LEU A 77 -3.37 2.75 -12.99
N ARG A 78 -4.35 2.37 -13.82
CA ARG A 78 -4.11 1.94 -15.19
C ARG A 78 -4.39 3.09 -16.16
N THR A 79 -3.37 3.89 -16.45
CA THR A 79 -3.42 4.98 -17.44
C THR A 79 -2.04 5.24 -18.02
N LYS A 80 -1.96 5.79 -19.24
CA LYS A 80 -0.70 6.34 -19.77
C LYS A 80 -0.36 7.62 -19.02
N ILE A 81 0.89 7.74 -18.57
CA ILE A 81 1.41 8.97 -17.95
C ILE A 81 2.52 9.50 -18.83
N ASP A 82 2.47 10.81 -19.04
CA ASP A 82 3.60 11.51 -19.62
C ASP A 82 4.78 11.48 -18.64
N VAL A 83 5.82 10.76 -19.03
CA VAL A 83 7.06 10.62 -18.28
C VAL A 83 7.68 11.99 -17.96
N LYS A 84 7.54 12.98 -18.84
CA LYS A 84 8.05 14.34 -18.60
C LYS A 84 7.33 14.98 -17.41
N LYS A 85 6.00 14.87 -17.35
CA LYS A 85 5.20 15.34 -16.20
C LYS A 85 5.53 14.59 -14.93
N LEU A 86 5.78 13.28 -15.02
CA LEU A 86 6.16 12.48 -13.85
C LEU A 86 7.52 12.93 -13.28
N ARG A 87 8.47 13.26 -14.16
CA ARG A 87 9.79 13.78 -13.76
C ARG A 87 9.71 15.16 -13.10
N SER A 88 8.77 16.02 -13.49
CA SER A 88 8.67 17.38 -12.95
C SER A 88 8.08 17.47 -11.55
N ILE A 89 7.43 16.41 -11.06
CA ILE A 89 6.74 16.40 -9.75
C ILE A 89 7.48 15.58 -8.67
N GLY A 90 8.51 14.84 -9.08
CA GLY A 90 9.32 14.02 -8.19
C GLY A 90 10.45 14.84 -7.58
N VAL A 91 10.67 14.68 -6.27
CA VAL A 91 11.85 15.20 -5.58
C VAL A 91 13.07 14.32 -5.87
N ARG A 92 12.85 13.02 -6.13
CA ARG A 92 13.87 12.07 -6.61
C ARG A 92 13.29 11.16 -7.69
N TYR A 93 14.11 10.80 -8.67
CA TYR A 93 13.72 10.02 -9.85
C TYR A 93 14.86 9.11 -10.29
N ILE A 94 14.53 7.87 -10.64
CA ILE A 94 15.45 6.91 -11.26
C ILE A 94 14.71 6.11 -12.32
N ALA A 95 15.30 6.01 -13.51
CA ALA A 95 14.86 5.05 -14.52
C ALA A 95 15.67 3.76 -14.38
N TYR A 96 14.97 2.63 -14.27
CA TYR A 96 15.59 1.31 -14.20
C TYR A 96 14.87 0.35 -15.15
N GLY A 97 15.51 0.05 -16.28
CA GLY A 97 14.87 -0.72 -17.37
C GLY A 97 13.57 -0.05 -17.84
N GLY A 98 12.48 -0.82 -17.90
CA GLY A 98 11.14 -0.34 -18.28
C GLY A 98 10.33 0.31 -17.16
N ARG A 99 10.96 0.64 -16.03
CA ARG A 99 10.30 1.13 -14.81
C ARG A 99 10.85 2.49 -14.45
N ILE A 100 9.96 3.36 -13.99
CA ILE A 100 10.33 4.66 -13.43
C ILE A 100 9.98 4.64 -11.95
N LEU A 101 11.00 4.80 -11.11
CA LEU A 101 10.85 4.96 -9.68
C LEU A 101 10.94 6.44 -9.35
N PHE A 102 9.98 6.92 -8.57
CA PHE A 102 9.96 8.31 -8.15
C PHE A 102 9.49 8.44 -6.71
N TYR A 103 9.88 9.57 -6.11
CA TYR A 103 9.46 9.97 -4.77
C TYR A 103 8.92 11.40 -4.84
N THR A 104 7.80 11.66 -4.19
CA THR A 104 7.21 12.99 -4.07
C THR A 104 6.69 13.22 -2.66
N ARG A 105 6.59 14.49 -2.26
CA ARG A 105 6.09 14.89 -0.94
C ARG A 105 4.68 15.44 -1.05
N CYS A 106 3.86 15.15 -0.06
CA CYS A 106 2.53 15.70 0.12
C CYS A 106 2.44 16.23 1.56
N ARG A 107 2.62 17.54 1.73
CA ARG A 107 2.76 18.17 3.06
C ARG A 107 3.89 17.50 3.86
N ASP A 108 3.59 16.94 5.03
CA ASP A 108 4.54 16.23 5.90
C ASP A 108 4.76 14.76 5.51
N ASP A 109 3.93 14.24 4.60
CA ASP A 109 3.95 12.86 4.14
C ASP A 109 4.65 12.71 2.77
N ALA A 110 4.77 11.47 2.30
CA ALA A 110 5.41 11.12 1.04
C ALA A 110 4.68 10.01 0.27
N VAL A 111 4.90 10.02 -1.04
CA VAL A 111 4.52 8.94 -1.96
C VAL A 111 5.75 8.42 -2.67
N PHE A 112 5.95 7.11 -2.59
CA PHE A 112 6.78 6.39 -3.53
C PHE A 112 5.93 5.88 -4.66
N GLY A 113 6.40 6.08 -5.87
CA GLY A 113 5.71 5.66 -7.07
C GLY A 113 6.60 4.82 -7.97
N GLU A 114 5.97 3.84 -8.60
CA GLU A 114 6.55 3.03 -9.65
C GLU A 114 5.63 3.12 -10.88
N ALA A 115 6.15 3.65 -11.98
CA ALA A 115 5.45 3.69 -13.26
C ALA A 115 6.02 2.65 -14.24
N ARG A 116 5.15 1.81 -14.81
CA ARG A 116 5.46 0.76 -15.79
C ARG A 116 4.55 0.92 -17.00
N GLY A 117 4.97 1.69 -18.00
CA GLY A 117 4.17 1.93 -19.21
C GLY A 117 2.81 2.59 -18.93
N ARG A 118 1.75 1.79 -18.79
CA ARG A 118 0.38 2.26 -18.50
C ARG A 118 -0.06 2.02 -17.05
N GLU A 119 0.84 1.60 -16.18
CA GLU A 119 0.50 1.31 -14.78
C GLU A 119 1.31 2.20 -13.85
N ILE A 120 0.65 2.81 -12.86
CA ILE A 120 1.31 3.39 -11.69
C ILE A 120 0.92 2.59 -10.48
N LEU A 121 1.91 2.23 -9.69
CA LEU A 121 1.75 1.83 -8.31
C LEU A 121 2.23 2.98 -7.42
N LEU A 122 1.40 3.38 -6.46
CA LEU A 122 1.70 4.37 -5.45
C LEU A 122 1.69 3.71 -4.08
N LYS A 123 2.61 4.12 -3.20
CA LYS A 123 2.68 3.71 -1.79
C LYS A 123 2.83 4.95 -0.90
N TYR A 124 1.99 5.04 0.11
CA TYR A 124 1.94 6.17 1.04
C TYR A 124 2.85 5.96 2.26
N CYS A 125 3.42 7.06 2.76
CA CYS A 125 4.46 7.10 3.77
C CYS A 125 4.37 8.36 4.63
N ARG A 126 4.49 8.26 5.96
CA ARG A 126 4.51 9.45 6.84
C ARG A 126 5.86 10.14 6.92
N TRP A 127 6.99 9.41 6.93
CA TRP A 127 8.33 10.01 7.09
C TRP A 127 9.39 9.33 6.24
N ALA A 128 9.43 9.65 4.95
CA ALA A 128 10.45 9.10 4.07
C ALA A 128 11.38 10.18 3.49
N SER A 129 11.79 11.13 4.32
CA SER A 129 12.43 12.37 3.90
C SER A 129 13.90 12.26 3.44
N SER A 130 14.54 11.09 3.50
CA SER A 130 15.99 10.95 3.26
C SER A 130 16.43 9.88 2.26
N VAL A 131 15.51 9.14 1.63
CA VAL A 131 15.84 7.80 1.12
C VAL A 131 16.00 7.74 -0.41
N ASP A 132 17.04 7.06 -0.90
CA ASP A 132 17.36 6.91 -2.34
C ASP A 132 16.38 5.93 -3.02
N PRO A 133 15.61 6.35 -4.05
CA PRO A 133 14.67 5.47 -4.76
C PRO A 133 15.26 4.17 -5.31
N ALA A 134 16.58 4.08 -5.58
CA ALA A 134 17.22 2.87 -6.09
C ALA A 134 17.72 1.93 -4.97
N ALA A 135 17.98 2.47 -3.78
CA ALA A 135 18.46 1.68 -2.64
C ALA A 135 17.35 0.93 -1.90
N LEU A 136 16.09 1.04 -2.35
CA LEU A 136 14.92 0.71 -1.53
C LEU A 136 13.97 -0.27 -2.21
N PRO A 137 13.98 -1.54 -1.77
CA PRO A 137 12.93 -2.50 -2.06
C PRO A 137 11.54 -1.98 -1.60
N PRO A 138 10.43 -2.64 -1.98
CA PRO A 138 9.05 -2.23 -1.69
C PRO A 138 8.64 -2.08 -0.21
N ALA A 139 9.58 -2.08 0.74
CA ALA A 139 9.38 -2.13 2.20
C ALA A 139 9.31 -0.77 2.92
N LEU A 140 9.43 0.36 2.22
CA LEU A 140 9.67 1.65 2.88
C LEU A 140 8.65 2.11 3.91
N CYS A 141 7.38 1.72 3.78
CA CYS A 141 6.34 2.18 4.70
C CYS A 141 5.47 1.01 5.06
N SER A 142 5.87 0.36 6.15
CA SER A 142 5.04 -0.55 6.86
C SER A 142 4.69 0.08 8.20
N PHE A 143 3.41 0.29 8.42
CA PHE A 143 2.89 0.86 9.65
C PHE A 143 2.62 -0.28 10.63
N SER A 144 2.97 -0.07 11.89
CA SER A 144 2.61 -1.04 12.93
C SER A 144 1.11 -0.96 13.22
N GLN A 145 0.55 -2.06 13.74
CA GLN A 145 -0.88 -2.19 14.09
C GLN A 145 -1.43 -1.10 15.04
N ILE A 146 -0.57 -0.33 15.72
CA ILE A 146 -0.99 0.69 16.69
C ILE A 146 -1.72 1.88 16.00
N GLU A 147 -1.59 2.02 14.68
CA GLU A 147 -2.23 3.09 13.92
C GLU A 147 -3.64 2.76 13.46
N GLY A 148 -4.57 3.71 13.56
CA GLY A 148 -5.93 3.58 13.05
C GLY A 148 -5.96 3.45 11.52
N LEU A 149 -6.42 2.29 11.01
CA LEU A 149 -6.39 1.99 9.57
C LEU A 149 -7.23 2.96 8.73
N VAL A 150 -8.37 3.40 9.26
CA VAL A 150 -9.28 4.32 8.56
C VAL A 150 -8.62 5.67 8.33
N GLU A 151 -7.95 6.21 9.35
CA GLU A 151 -7.22 7.48 9.25
C GLU A 151 -6.04 7.37 8.30
N LEU A 152 -5.30 6.26 8.39
CA LEU A 152 -4.17 5.97 7.51
C LEU A 152 -4.59 5.94 6.03
N VAL A 153 -5.71 5.26 5.73
CA VAL A 153 -6.31 5.23 4.38
C VAL A 153 -6.76 6.62 3.94
N SER A 154 -7.35 7.40 4.84
CA SER A 154 -7.83 8.76 4.53
C SER A 154 -6.67 9.69 4.15
N SER A 155 -5.60 9.70 4.94
CA SER A 155 -4.39 10.49 4.64
C SER A 155 -3.73 10.05 3.33
N ALA A 156 -3.61 8.74 3.11
CA ALA A 156 -3.08 8.19 1.87
C ALA A 156 -3.89 8.63 0.65
N ARG A 157 -5.23 8.54 0.70
CA ARG A 157 -6.12 8.97 -0.38
C ARG A 157 -5.97 10.45 -0.70
N ARG A 158 -5.88 11.31 0.33
CA ARG A 158 -5.67 12.75 0.14
C ARG A 158 -4.36 13.01 -0.60
N CYS A 159 -3.29 12.40 -0.12
CA CYS A 159 -1.95 12.53 -0.70
C CYS A 159 -1.87 12.00 -2.14
N PHE A 160 -2.46 10.83 -2.43
CA PHE A 160 -2.57 10.31 -3.79
C PHE A 160 -3.41 11.23 -4.69
N GLY A 161 -4.50 11.80 -4.18
CA GLY A 161 -5.34 12.74 -4.92
C GLY A 161 -4.64 14.06 -5.24
N GLU A 162 -3.79 14.58 -4.34
CA GLU A 162 -2.92 15.73 -4.62
C GLU A 162 -1.96 15.42 -5.78
N LEU A 163 -1.27 14.28 -5.71
CA LEU A 163 -0.37 13.81 -6.78
C LEU A 163 -1.08 13.68 -8.14
N LEU A 164 -2.24 13.02 -8.17
CA LEU A 164 -2.99 12.83 -9.41
C LEU A 164 -3.51 14.14 -10.00
N ARG A 165 -3.91 15.11 -9.17
CA ARG A 165 -4.29 16.45 -9.63
C ARG A 165 -3.12 17.16 -10.31
N THR A 166 -1.93 17.10 -9.71
CA THR A 166 -0.71 17.67 -10.31
C THR A 166 -0.36 17.02 -11.65
N LEU A 167 -0.64 15.73 -11.81
CA LEU A 167 -0.45 15.01 -13.08
C LEU A 167 -1.55 15.30 -14.13
N GLY A 168 -2.64 15.97 -13.76
CA GLY A 168 -3.82 16.17 -14.60
C GLY A 168 -4.61 14.88 -14.86
N LEU A 169 -4.60 13.97 -13.87
CA LEU A 169 -5.24 12.65 -13.96
C LEU A 169 -6.44 12.48 -13.01
N ALA A 170 -6.69 13.48 -12.15
CA ALA A 170 -7.81 13.52 -11.21
C ALA A 170 -9.12 13.85 -11.92
#